data_AF-A0A3B9WVH6-F1
#
_entry.id   AF-A0A3B9WVH6-F1
#
_cell.length_a   1.000
_cell.length_b   1.000
_cell.length_c   1.000
_cell.angle_alpha   90.00
_cell.angle_beta   90.00
_cell.angle_gamma   90.00
#
_symmetry.space_group_name_H-M   'P 1'
#
loop_
_entity.id
_entity.type
_entity.pdbx_description
1 polymer ?
#
loop_
_entity_poly.entity_id
_entity_poly.type
_entity_poly.pdbx_seq_one_letter_code
_entity_poly.pdbx_strand_id
1 'polypeptide(L)'
;AKAGLYYDLTDLIRTETPALFESIGKYWDCTTVDGRIYGVPVLKDMGTEELARFNADYFEGEKGMEIPERLPGLKALEPYLKDGTVLQTQTGSDRYYVRLYQTGSVVNASVQSVSRELLSDRDQWDAVFEEYETDGIYSRTEGFSYDITRKEDIITALQAIYSDYAAELRTGTSDPDVVAPVIKKRMEAAGINEVLDDIQDQLNEWFHDSRIGAGR
;
A
#
# COMPACT_ATOMS: atom_id res chain seq x y z
N ALA A 1 -8.20 -14.01 18.26
CA ALA A 1 -7.38 -13.93 19.50
C ALA A 1 -8.15 -14.55 20.67
N LYS A 2 -9.24 -13.94 21.16
CA LYS A 2 -9.98 -14.45 22.34
C LYS A 2 -10.62 -15.85 22.19
N ALA A 3 -10.85 -16.30 20.96
CA ALA A 3 -11.34 -17.65 20.67
C ALA A 3 -10.22 -18.72 20.55
N GLY A 4 -8.94 -18.35 20.78
CA GLY A 4 -7.80 -19.28 20.69
C GLY A 4 -7.39 -19.67 19.26
N LEU A 5 -7.94 -19.00 18.25
CA LEU A 5 -7.73 -19.34 16.83
C LEU A 5 -6.47 -18.74 16.21
N TYR A 6 -5.75 -17.87 16.92
CA TYR A 6 -4.57 -17.18 16.40
C TYR A 6 -3.37 -17.48 17.28
N TYR A 7 -2.23 -17.70 16.65
CA TYR A 7 -0.97 -17.93 17.33
C TYR A 7 -0.46 -16.65 18.00
N ASP A 8 0.15 -16.80 19.17
CA ASP A 8 0.80 -15.69 19.86
C ASP A 8 2.17 -15.40 19.25
N LEU A 9 2.27 -14.27 18.56
CA LEU A 9 3.46 -13.84 17.84
C LEU A 9 4.42 -13.00 18.72
N THR A 10 4.07 -12.73 19.98
CA THR A 10 4.74 -11.73 20.84
C THR A 10 6.26 -11.88 20.92
N ASP A 11 6.74 -13.10 21.11
CA ASP A 11 8.18 -13.37 21.22
C ASP A 11 8.81 -13.55 19.84
N LEU A 12 8.13 -14.30 18.96
CA LEU A 12 8.60 -14.63 17.62
C LEU A 12 8.95 -13.38 16.79
N ILE A 13 8.09 -12.35 16.78
CA ILE A 13 8.35 -11.14 15.99
C ILE A 13 9.53 -10.34 16.50
N ARG A 14 9.86 -10.43 17.80
CA ARG A 14 10.98 -9.71 18.42
C ARG A 14 12.29 -10.45 18.22
N THR A 15 12.26 -11.79 18.19
CA THR A 15 13.46 -12.62 18.05
C THR A 15 13.83 -12.88 16.59
N GLU A 16 12.85 -13.28 15.77
CA GLU A 16 13.10 -13.70 14.39
C GLU A 16 13.06 -12.53 13.40
N THR A 17 12.29 -11.49 13.71
CA THR A 17 12.10 -10.32 12.83
C THR A 17 12.27 -8.98 13.56
N PRO A 18 13.37 -8.74 14.29
CA PRO A 18 13.53 -7.53 15.10
C PRO A 18 13.42 -6.23 14.29
N ALA A 19 13.92 -6.22 13.05
CA ALA A 19 13.79 -5.06 12.15
C ALA A 19 12.33 -4.76 11.76
N LEU A 20 11.51 -5.80 11.54
CA LEU A 20 10.07 -5.64 11.33
C LEU A 20 9.37 -5.14 12.60
N PHE A 21 9.76 -5.68 13.77
CA PHE A 21 9.22 -5.22 15.04
C PHE A 21 9.46 -3.73 15.25
N GLU A 22 10.66 -3.26 14.95
CA GLU A 22 11.03 -1.85 15.02
C GLU A 22 10.26 -1.00 14.01
N SER A 23 10.10 -1.45 12.77
CA SER A 23 9.47 -0.65 11.70
C SER A 23 7.97 -0.41 11.88
N ILE A 24 7.26 -1.33 12.53
CA ILE A 24 5.81 -1.22 12.79
C ILE A 24 5.50 -0.22 13.92
N GLY A 25 6.41 -0.02 14.88
CA GLY A 25 6.29 1.00 15.93
C GLY A 25 4.99 0.93 16.74
N LYS A 26 4.29 2.07 16.88
CA LYS A 26 3.06 2.18 17.69
C LYS A 26 1.90 1.30 17.19
N TYR A 27 1.94 0.84 15.94
CA TYR A 27 0.84 0.10 15.35
C TYR A 27 0.72 -1.36 15.83
N TRP A 28 1.66 -1.84 16.66
CA TRP A 28 1.51 -3.11 17.36
C TRP A 28 0.26 -3.16 18.26
N ASP A 29 -0.21 -2.01 18.74
CA ASP A 29 -1.44 -1.91 19.52
C ASP A 29 -2.65 -2.47 18.76
N CYS A 30 -2.71 -2.30 17.44
CA CYS A 30 -3.81 -2.78 16.57
C CYS A 30 -3.96 -4.30 16.55
N THR A 31 -2.89 -5.02 16.90
CA THR A 31 -2.84 -6.49 16.87
C THR A 31 -2.58 -7.09 18.24
N THR A 32 -2.56 -6.25 19.29
CA THR A 32 -2.35 -6.65 20.68
C THR A 32 -3.69 -6.93 21.35
N VAL A 33 -3.82 -8.11 21.94
CA VAL A 33 -4.96 -8.51 22.77
C VAL A 33 -4.41 -9.07 24.08
N ASP A 34 -4.86 -8.51 25.20
CA ASP A 34 -4.44 -8.92 26.55
C ASP A 34 -2.89 -8.91 26.73
N GLY A 35 -2.23 -7.92 26.12
CA GLY A 35 -0.78 -7.71 26.19
C GLY A 35 0.05 -8.63 25.27
N ARG A 36 -0.61 -9.40 24.41
CA ARG A 36 0.05 -10.34 23.47
C ARG A 36 -0.34 -10.02 22.03
N ILE A 37 0.59 -10.18 21.10
CA ILE A 37 0.46 -9.80 19.69
C ILE A 37 0.02 -11.02 18.88
N TYR A 38 -1.07 -10.88 18.10
CA TYR A 38 -1.69 -12.01 17.36
C TYR A 38 -1.78 -11.78 15.84
N GLY A 39 -1.15 -10.73 15.33
CA GLY A 39 -1.10 -10.43 13.91
C GLY A 39 0.03 -9.47 13.60
N VAL A 40 0.45 -9.42 12.34
CA VAL A 40 1.40 -8.42 11.86
C VAL A 40 0.58 -7.33 11.16
N PRO A 41 0.56 -6.08 11.67
CA PRO A 41 -0.11 -4.97 11.02
C PRO A 41 0.49 -4.76 9.64
N VAL A 42 -0.36 -4.67 8.62
CA VAL A 42 0.08 -4.28 7.28
C VAL A 42 -0.10 -2.77 7.19
N LEU A 43 1.00 -2.01 7.09
CA LEU A 43 0.99 -0.54 6.97
C LEU A 43 0.60 -0.06 5.55
N LYS A 44 -0.14 -0.88 4.80
CA LYS A 44 -0.51 -0.62 3.40
C LYS A 44 -1.33 0.67 3.26
N ASP A 45 -2.29 0.87 4.16
CA ASP A 45 -3.18 2.05 4.13
C ASP A 45 -2.59 3.24 4.92
N MET A 46 -1.33 3.11 5.37
CA MET A 46 -0.58 4.18 6.04
C MET A 46 0.34 4.94 5.08
N GLY A 47 0.44 4.48 3.83
CA GLY A 47 1.10 5.17 2.73
C GLY A 47 0.11 5.37 1.60
N THR A 48 -0.12 6.63 1.24
CA THR A 48 -0.98 7.00 0.12
C THR A 48 -0.11 7.41 -1.06
N GLU A 49 -0.18 6.65 -2.14
CA GLU A 49 0.26 7.12 -3.45
C GLU A 49 -0.96 7.69 -4.16
N GLU A 50 -1.05 9.02 -4.24
CA GLU A 50 -2.16 9.68 -4.92
C GLU A 50 -2.01 9.53 -6.44
N LEU A 51 -2.87 8.70 -7.03
CA LEU A 51 -2.89 8.43 -8.46
C LEU A 51 -4.23 8.89 -9.03
N ALA A 52 -4.23 9.87 -9.92
CA ALA A 52 -5.42 10.22 -10.68
C ALA A 52 -5.52 9.32 -11.92
N ARG A 53 -6.67 8.67 -12.11
CA ARG A 53 -6.97 7.93 -13.34
C ARG A 53 -7.97 8.72 -14.19
N PHE A 54 -7.58 9.03 -15.42
CA PHE A 54 -8.41 9.73 -16.38
C PHE A 54 -8.95 8.78 -17.44
N ASN A 55 -10.16 9.05 -17.92
CA ASN A 55 -10.66 8.45 -19.15
C ASN A 55 -10.17 9.31 -20.34
N ALA A 56 -9.07 8.89 -20.97
CA ALA A 56 -8.45 9.61 -22.08
C ALA A 56 -9.42 9.82 -23.26
N ASP A 57 -10.21 8.80 -23.63
CA ASP A 57 -11.19 8.88 -24.72
C ASP A 57 -12.20 10.03 -24.49
N TYR A 58 -12.61 10.23 -23.24
CA TYR A 58 -13.55 11.28 -22.86
C TYR A 58 -12.86 12.66 -22.77
N PHE A 59 -11.77 12.76 -22.01
CA PHE A 59 -11.14 14.06 -21.75
C PHE A 59 -10.34 14.58 -22.94
N GLU A 60 -9.53 13.75 -23.58
CA GLU A 60 -8.76 14.15 -24.76
C GLU A 60 -9.63 14.08 -26.02
N GLY A 61 -10.37 12.97 -26.20
CA GLY A 61 -11.15 12.73 -27.41
C GLY A 61 -12.41 13.57 -27.52
N GLU A 62 -13.31 13.53 -26.53
CA GLU A 62 -14.59 14.25 -26.58
C GLU A 62 -14.49 15.71 -26.13
N LYS A 63 -13.66 16.00 -25.12
CA LYS A 63 -13.55 17.34 -24.52
C LYS A 63 -12.36 18.16 -25.04
N GLY A 64 -11.40 17.55 -25.75
CA GLY A 64 -10.21 18.24 -26.27
C GLY A 64 -9.30 18.81 -25.18
N MET A 65 -9.30 18.20 -23.98
CA MET A 65 -8.49 18.59 -22.83
C MET A 65 -7.15 17.86 -22.82
N GLU A 66 -6.11 18.47 -22.26
CA GLU A 66 -4.76 17.89 -22.19
C GLU A 66 -4.48 17.33 -20.80
N ILE A 67 -4.37 16.00 -20.66
CA ILE A 67 -4.07 15.36 -19.37
C ILE A 67 -2.59 15.52 -19.05
N PRO A 68 -2.20 16.17 -17.93
CA PRO A 68 -0.81 16.38 -17.59
C PRO A 68 -0.13 15.09 -17.16
N GLU A 69 1.13 14.90 -17.57
CA GLU A 69 1.97 13.76 -17.18
C GLU A 69 2.25 13.70 -15.67
N ARG A 70 2.20 14.86 -14.98
CA ARG A 70 2.32 14.97 -13.53
C ARG A 70 1.36 16.03 -12.99
N LEU A 71 0.62 15.68 -11.94
CA LEU A 71 -0.26 16.61 -11.24
C LEU A 71 0.52 17.34 -10.14
N PRO A 72 0.65 18.69 -10.18
CA PRO A 72 1.33 19.47 -9.15
C PRO A 72 0.44 19.68 -7.90
N GLY A 73 -0.33 18.67 -7.51
CA GLY A 73 -1.36 18.72 -6.46
C GLY A 73 -2.80 18.64 -7.00
N LEU A 74 -3.75 18.38 -6.12
CA LEU A 74 -5.13 18.03 -6.49
C LEU A 74 -5.93 19.20 -7.08
N LYS A 75 -5.55 20.46 -6.84
CA LYS A 75 -6.13 21.62 -7.52
C LYS A 75 -5.98 21.57 -9.04
N ALA A 76 -4.98 20.85 -9.54
CA ALA A 76 -4.84 20.60 -10.98
C ALA A 76 -5.98 19.75 -11.56
N LEU A 77 -6.81 19.12 -10.71
CA LEU A 77 -8.01 18.39 -11.11
C LEU A 77 -9.24 19.30 -11.33
N GLU A 78 -9.28 20.52 -10.79
CA GLU A 78 -10.44 21.43 -10.88
C GLU A 78 -10.98 21.62 -12.32
N PRO A 79 -10.15 21.77 -13.37
CA PRO A 79 -10.64 21.85 -14.74
C PRO A 79 -11.44 20.63 -15.19
N TYR A 80 -11.09 19.44 -14.69
CA TYR A 80 -11.73 18.15 -15.00
C TYR A 80 -12.96 17.87 -14.14
N LEU A 81 -13.10 18.59 -13.03
CA LEU A 81 -14.16 18.42 -12.03
C LEU A 81 -15.27 19.46 -12.13
N LYS A 82 -15.12 20.49 -12.99
CA LYS A 82 -15.97 21.69 -13.05
C LYS A 82 -17.48 21.42 -13.26
N ASP A 83 -17.84 20.23 -13.74
CA ASP A 83 -19.24 19.80 -13.93
C ASP A 83 -19.80 18.93 -12.77
N GLY A 84 -19.04 18.72 -11.70
CA GLY A 84 -19.57 18.59 -10.33
C GLY A 84 -20.70 17.59 -10.08
N THR A 85 -20.61 16.38 -10.64
CA THR A 85 -21.06 15.06 -10.12
C THR A 85 -21.22 14.11 -11.31
N VAL A 86 -20.74 12.88 -11.17
CA VAL A 86 -20.91 11.83 -12.19
C VAL A 86 -21.87 10.77 -11.67
N LEU A 87 -22.87 10.41 -12.49
CA LEU A 87 -23.72 9.26 -12.23
C LEU A 87 -22.95 7.99 -12.62
N GLN A 88 -22.74 7.09 -11.67
CA GLN A 88 -22.16 5.77 -11.98
C GLN A 88 -23.15 4.98 -12.84
N THR A 89 -22.78 4.71 -14.09
CA THR A 89 -23.59 3.92 -15.02
C THR A 89 -23.27 2.43 -14.87
N GLN A 90 -24.21 1.54 -15.24
CA GLN A 90 -23.96 0.09 -15.24
C GLN A 90 -22.76 -0.26 -16.13
N THR A 91 -22.66 0.33 -17.33
CA THR A 91 -21.52 0.16 -18.23
C THR A 91 -20.19 0.63 -17.62
N GLY A 92 -20.21 1.76 -16.91
CA GLY A 92 -19.03 2.27 -16.19
C GLY A 92 -18.62 1.35 -15.05
N SER A 93 -19.59 0.78 -14.32
CA SER A 93 -19.34 -0.26 -13.33
C SER A 93 -18.72 -1.48 -14.00
N ASP A 94 -19.37 -2.11 -14.98
CA ASP A 94 -18.92 -3.37 -15.57
C ASP A 94 -17.52 -3.28 -16.23
N ARG A 95 -17.14 -2.11 -16.77
CA ARG A 95 -15.85 -1.91 -17.45
C ARG A 95 -14.73 -1.36 -16.57
N TYR A 96 -15.07 -0.63 -15.50
CA TYR A 96 -14.10 0.03 -14.62
C TYR A 96 -14.25 -0.38 -13.15
N TYR A 97 -14.91 -1.51 -12.88
CA TYR A 97 -15.00 -2.09 -11.54
C TYR A 97 -13.61 -2.57 -11.09
N VAL A 98 -12.97 -1.75 -10.27
CA VAL A 98 -11.78 -2.18 -9.54
C VAL A 98 -12.26 -2.88 -8.28
N ARG A 99 -11.86 -4.14 -8.08
CA ARG A 99 -12.26 -4.89 -6.87
C ARG A 99 -11.77 -4.15 -5.63
N LEU A 100 -12.61 -4.10 -4.59
CA LEU A 100 -12.14 -3.75 -3.24
C LEU A 100 -10.87 -4.55 -2.96
N TYR A 101 -9.86 -3.89 -2.40
CA TYR A 101 -8.49 -4.38 -2.12
C TYR A 101 -7.44 -4.32 -3.24
N GLN A 102 -7.82 -4.06 -4.51
CA GLN A 102 -6.85 -3.87 -5.61
C GLN A 102 -6.37 -2.43 -5.77
N THR A 103 -7.11 -1.47 -5.22
CA THR A 103 -6.66 -0.09 -5.11
C THR A 103 -5.89 0.04 -3.79
N GLY A 104 -4.62 0.42 -3.84
CA GLY A 104 -4.08 1.29 -2.77
C GLY A 104 -4.81 2.64 -2.82
N SER A 105 -4.15 3.73 -2.45
CA SER A 105 -4.77 5.06 -2.38
C SER A 105 -5.09 5.70 -3.74
N VAL A 106 -5.96 5.05 -4.50
CA VAL A 106 -6.58 5.64 -5.67
C VAL A 106 -7.68 6.56 -5.14
N VAL A 107 -7.39 7.86 -5.08
CA VAL A 107 -8.39 8.88 -4.81
C VAL A 107 -9.33 8.90 -6.02
N ASN A 108 -10.52 8.31 -5.85
CA ASN A 108 -11.60 8.60 -6.76
C ASN A 108 -12.07 10.03 -6.43
N ALA A 109 -11.46 11.02 -7.09
CA ALA A 109 -11.68 12.45 -6.82
C ALA A 109 -13.16 12.89 -6.98
N SER A 110 -14.00 12.02 -7.51
CA SER A 110 -15.45 12.20 -7.53
C SER A 110 -16.09 11.73 -6.23
N VAL A 111 -16.71 12.67 -5.52
CA VAL A 111 -17.57 12.39 -4.37
C VAL A 111 -18.85 11.68 -4.85
N GLN A 112 -18.92 10.35 -4.67
CA GLN A 112 -20.15 9.61 -4.98
C GLN A 112 -21.21 9.83 -3.92
N SER A 113 -22.40 10.28 -4.33
CA SER A 113 -23.59 10.35 -3.48
C SER A 113 -24.16 8.96 -3.22
N VAL A 114 -24.58 8.69 -1.99
CA VAL A 114 -25.15 7.39 -1.58
C VAL A 114 -26.45 7.09 -2.33
N SER A 115 -27.22 8.13 -2.64
CA SER A 115 -28.42 8.02 -3.48
C SER A 115 -28.75 9.37 -4.13
N ARG A 116 -29.86 9.42 -4.89
CA ARG A 116 -30.37 10.67 -5.46
C ARG A 116 -30.91 11.64 -4.41
N GLU A 117 -31.27 11.14 -3.23
CA GLU A 117 -31.79 11.97 -2.13
C GLU A 117 -30.75 12.21 -1.02
N LEU A 118 -29.77 11.31 -0.86
CA LEU A 118 -28.69 11.42 0.13
C LEU A 118 -27.38 11.75 -0.59
N LEU A 119 -27.15 13.04 -0.76
CA LEU A 119 -25.96 13.58 -1.41
C LEU A 119 -24.75 13.52 -0.46
N SER A 120 -23.59 13.20 -1.01
CA SER A 120 -22.33 13.25 -0.26
C SER A 120 -21.81 14.68 -0.18
N ASP A 121 -21.09 14.99 0.89
CA ASP A 121 -20.53 16.32 1.12
C ASP A 121 -19.52 16.67 0.02
N ARG A 122 -19.78 17.77 -0.69
CA ARG A 122 -18.99 18.21 -1.84
C ARG A 122 -17.57 18.65 -1.43
N ASP A 123 -17.42 19.08 -0.19
CA ASP A 123 -16.18 19.65 0.32
C ASP A 123 -15.41 18.65 1.19
N GLN A 124 -15.85 17.38 1.27
CA GLN A 124 -15.20 16.35 2.11
C GLN A 124 -13.71 16.16 1.78
N TRP A 125 -13.33 16.39 0.52
CA TRP A 125 -11.95 16.27 0.08
C TRP A 125 -11.07 17.39 0.61
N ASP A 126 -11.60 18.60 0.81
CA ASP A 126 -10.83 19.72 1.37
C ASP A 126 -10.35 19.40 2.78
N ALA A 127 -11.22 18.80 3.61
CA ALA A 127 -10.86 18.36 4.96
C ALA A 127 -9.83 17.22 4.98
N VAL A 128 -9.97 16.24 4.07
CA VAL A 128 -9.03 15.12 3.95
C VAL A 128 -7.65 15.60 3.49
N PHE A 129 -7.62 16.53 2.53
CA PHE A 129 -6.36 17.06 2.00
C PHE A 129 -5.67 18.03 2.95
N GLU A 130 -6.43 18.86 3.68
CA GLU A 130 -5.85 19.71 4.72
C GLU A 130 -5.12 18.86 5.77
N GLU A 131 -5.73 17.76 6.24
CA GLU A 131 -5.11 16.85 7.20
C GLU A 131 -3.84 16.16 6.65
N TYR A 132 -3.83 15.77 5.37
CA TYR A 132 -2.62 15.23 4.73
C TYR A 132 -1.49 16.25 4.63
N GLU A 133 -1.81 17.53 4.38
CA GLU A 133 -0.82 18.61 4.29
C GLU A 133 -0.31 19.05 5.68
N THR A 134 -1.16 19.08 6.70
CA THR A 134 -0.81 19.61 8.03
C THR A 134 -0.24 18.56 8.97
N ASP A 135 -0.79 17.34 8.94
CA ASP A 135 -0.54 16.31 9.96
C ASP A 135 0.00 15.00 9.38
N GLY A 136 0.16 14.92 8.06
CA GLY A 136 0.71 13.77 7.35
C GLY A 136 2.13 13.40 7.79
N ILE A 137 2.33 12.15 8.21
CA ILE A 137 3.66 11.58 8.48
C ILE A 137 4.11 10.80 7.25
N TYR A 138 5.07 11.34 6.52
CA TYR A 138 5.58 10.75 5.28
C TYR A 138 6.59 9.63 5.57
N SER A 139 6.50 8.55 4.79
CA SER A 139 7.52 7.49 4.85
C SER A 139 8.84 8.02 4.33
N ARG A 140 9.95 7.68 5.01
CA ARG A 140 11.29 8.06 4.54
C ARG A 140 11.61 7.46 3.17
N THR A 141 10.95 6.39 2.77
CA THR A 141 11.13 5.71 1.49
C THR A 141 9.94 5.93 0.54
N GLU A 142 9.13 6.96 0.78
CA GLU A 142 8.04 7.29 -0.12
C GLU A 142 8.57 7.61 -1.53
N GLY A 143 7.97 7.00 -2.55
CA GLY A 143 8.40 7.13 -3.94
C GLY A 143 9.61 6.26 -4.33
N PHE A 144 10.16 5.46 -3.41
CA PHE A 144 11.13 4.43 -3.76
C PHE A 144 10.43 3.25 -4.45
N SER A 145 10.93 2.86 -5.63
CA SER A 145 10.52 1.66 -6.34
C SER A 145 11.74 0.78 -6.57
N TYR A 146 11.74 -0.43 -6.01
CA TYR A 146 12.83 -1.39 -6.18
C TYR A 146 12.89 -1.88 -7.63
N ASP A 147 14.06 -1.74 -8.26
CA ASP A 147 14.35 -2.33 -9.56
C ASP A 147 14.73 -3.81 -9.39
N ILE A 148 13.79 -4.68 -9.76
CA ILE A 148 13.93 -6.13 -9.63
C ILE A 148 14.88 -6.76 -10.65
N THR A 149 15.27 -6.04 -11.71
CA THR A 149 15.95 -6.63 -12.88
C THR A 149 17.28 -7.31 -12.54
N ARG A 150 17.96 -6.87 -11.48
CA ARG A 150 19.21 -7.47 -10.99
C ARG A 150 19.05 -8.82 -10.30
N LYS A 151 17.85 -9.13 -9.82
CA LYS A 151 17.56 -10.27 -8.92
C LYS A 151 16.31 -11.07 -9.33
N GLU A 152 15.84 -10.92 -10.57
CA GLU A 152 14.58 -11.48 -11.05
C GLU A 152 14.47 -13.01 -10.87
N ASP A 153 15.56 -13.72 -11.10
CA ASP A 153 15.66 -15.17 -10.94
C ASP A 153 15.51 -15.60 -9.47
N ILE A 154 16.21 -14.94 -8.56
CA ILE A 154 16.12 -15.18 -7.11
C ILE A 154 14.71 -14.82 -6.61
N ILE A 155 14.17 -13.67 -7.02
CA ILE A 155 12.81 -13.23 -6.65
C ILE A 155 11.76 -14.26 -7.08
N THR A 156 11.89 -14.81 -8.30
CA THR A 156 11.00 -15.86 -8.80
C THR A 156 11.07 -17.12 -7.91
N ALA A 157 12.27 -17.54 -7.51
CA ALA A 157 12.45 -18.68 -6.61
C ALA A 157 11.83 -18.41 -5.22
N LEU A 158 12.00 -17.21 -4.68
CA LEU A 158 11.40 -16.79 -3.41
C LEU A 158 9.88 -16.78 -3.48
N GLN A 159 9.30 -16.29 -4.58
CA GLN A 159 7.85 -16.29 -4.81
C GLN A 159 7.26 -17.71 -4.85
N ALA A 160 7.98 -18.66 -5.47
CA ALA A 160 7.57 -20.06 -5.50
C ALA A 160 7.55 -20.65 -4.07
N ILE A 161 8.61 -20.39 -3.28
CA ILE A 161 8.66 -20.82 -1.87
C ILE A 161 7.52 -20.18 -1.07
N TYR A 162 7.30 -18.87 -1.21
CA TYR A 162 6.21 -18.20 -0.50
C TYR A 162 4.84 -18.77 -0.88
N SER A 163 4.62 -19.10 -2.14
CA SER A 163 3.36 -19.65 -2.65
C SER A 163 2.97 -20.97 -1.97
N ASP A 164 3.95 -21.82 -1.63
CA ASP A 164 3.71 -23.07 -0.90
C ASP A 164 3.05 -22.84 0.48
N TYR A 165 3.34 -21.70 1.13
CA TYR A 165 2.91 -21.42 2.50
C TYR A 165 1.94 -20.24 2.62
N ALA A 166 1.69 -19.51 1.54
CA ALA A 166 0.98 -18.24 1.58
C ALA A 166 -0.45 -18.36 2.13
N ALA A 167 -1.13 -19.47 1.88
CA ALA A 167 -2.46 -19.72 2.44
C ALA A 167 -2.42 -19.91 3.96
N GLU A 168 -1.47 -20.72 4.44
CA GLU A 168 -1.30 -21.04 5.85
C GLU A 168 -0.85 -19.82 6.67
N LEU A 169 0.11 -19.06 6.14
CA LEU A 169 0.61 -17.82 6.76
C LEU A 169 -0.47 -16.74 6.87
N ARG A 170 -1.32 -16.59 5.85
CA ARG A 170 -2.39 -15.57 5.85
C ARG A 170 -3.55 -15.92 6.77
N THR A 171 -3.82 -17.21 6.95
CA THR A 171 -4.99 -17.68 7.70
C THR A 171 -4.65 -18.10 9.13
N GLY A 172 -3.36 -18.23 9.46
CA GLY A 172 -2.92 -18.74 10.76
C GLY A 172 -3.22 -20.23 10.95
N THR A 173 -3.39 -20.98 9.87
CA THR A 173 -3.77 -22.41 9.93
C THR A 173 -2.62 -23.31 10.39
N SER A 174 -1.37 -22.84 10.26
CA SER A 174 -0.16 -23.57 10.67
C SER A 174 0.55 -22.88 11.83
N ASP A 175 1.21 -23.69 12.67
CA ASP A 175 2.01 -23.21 13.80
C ASP A 175 3.28 -22.49 13.29
N PRO A 176 3.41 -21.17 13.49
CA PRO A 176 4.55 -20.41 12.99
C PRO A 176 5.88 -20.80 13.64
N ASP A 177 5.90 -21.37 14.85
CA ASP A 177 7.14 -21.86 15.47
C ASP A 177 7.69 -23.09 14.75
N VAL A 178 6.82 -23.80 14.03
CA VAL A 178 7.20 -24.95 13.20
C VAL A 178 7.49 -24.49 11.76
N VAL A 179 6.62 -23.68 11.15
CA VAL A 179 6.74 -23.36 9.72
C VAL A 179 7.71 -22.22 9.43
N ALA A 180 7.84 -21.21 10.30
CA ALA A 180 8.70 -20.05 10.02
C ALA A 180 10.19 -20.45 9.91
N PRO A 181 10.77 -21.29 10.78
CA PRO A 181 12.16 -21.74 10.62
C PRO A 181 12.39 -22.52 9.31
N VAL A 182 11.41 -23.30 8.87
CA VAL A 182 11.47 -24.05 7.60
C VAL A 182 11.44 -23.11 6.41
N ILE A 183 10.54 -22.13 6.41
CA ILE A 183 10.40 -21.12 5.36
C ILE A 183 11.68 -20.29 5.28
N LYS A 184 12.18 -19.79 6.41
CA LYS A 184 13.42 -19.00 6.51
C LYS A 184 14.60 -19.75 5.90
N LYS A 185 14.82 -21.01 6.30
CA LYS A 185 15.90 -21.83 5.74
C LYS A 185 15.76 -22.04 4.22
N ARG A 186 14.54 -22.23 3.71
CA ARG A 186 14.30 -22.35 2.26
C ARG A 186 14.59 -21.04 1.53
N MET A 187 14.16 -19.91 2.09
CA MET A 187 14.39 -18.59 1.50
C MET A 187 15.86 -18.18 1.54
N GLU A 188 16.58 -18.46 2.62
CA GLU A 188 18.04 -18.29 2.73
C GLU A 188 18.78 -19.12 1.69
N ALA A 189 18.41 -20.40 1.52
CA ALA A 189 18.99 -21.27 0.50
C ALA A 189 18.67 -20.82 -0.93
N ALA A 190 17.57 -20.09 -1.13
CA ALA A 190 17.18 -19.52 -2.42
C ALA A 190 17.81 -18.16 -2.70
N GLY A 191 18.50 -17.54 -1.73
CA GLY A 191 19.22 -16.28 -1.94
C GLY A 191 18.51 -15.03 -1.41
N ILE A 192 17.57 -15.14 -0.46
CA ILE A 192 16.86 -13.96 0.09
C ILE A 192 17.81 -12.87 0.61
N ASN A 193 18.95 -13.25 1.20
CA ASN A 193 19.92 -12.30 1.71
C ASN A 193 20.53 -11.45 0.59
N GLU A 194 20.75 -12.02 -0.60
CA GLU A 194 21.25 -11.27 -1.74
C GLU A 194 20.25 -10.25 -2.28
N VAL A 195 18.95 -10.56 -2.19
CA VAL A 195 17.88 -9.62 -2.55
C VAL A 195 17.80 -8.51 -1.52
N LEU A 196 17.91 -8.83 -0.23
CA LEU A 196 17.92 -7.84 0.85
C LEU A 196 19.10 -6.87 0.72
N ASP A 197 20.29 -7.39 0.42
CA ASP A 197 21.48 -6.56 0.18
C ASP A 197 21.29 -5.63 -1.03
N ASP A 198 20.75 -6.14 -2.16
CA ASP A 198 20.50 -5.34 -3.36
C ASP A 198 19.40 -4.28 -3.15
N ILE A 199 18.34 -4.60 -2.39
CA ILE A 199 17.32 -3.62 -1.98
C ILE A 199 17.97 -2.52 -1.14
N GLN A 200 18.84 -2.89 -0.19
CA GLN A 200 19.51 -1.92 0.68
C GLN A 200 20.47 -1.01 -0.09
N ASP A 201 21.19 -1.56 -1.08
CA ASP A 201 22.05 -0.79 -1.97
C ASP A 201 21.25 0.21 -2.79
N GLN A 202 20.14 -0.22 -3.41
CA GLN A 202 19.24 0.67 -4.16
C GLN A 202 18.60 1.75 -3.30
N LEU A 203 18.23 1.41 -2.06
CA LEU A 203 17.73 2.39 -1.10
C LEU A 203 18.81 3.42 -0.75
N ASN A 204 20.05 3.00 -0.55
CA ASN A 204 21.17 3.90 -0.25
C ASN A 204 21.48 4.85 -1.42
N GLU A 205 21.50 4.32 -2.65
CA GLU A 205 21.63 5.11 -3.89
C GLU A 205 20.49 6.13 -4.01
N TRP A 206 19.25 5.68 -3.80
CA TRP A 206 18.08 6.55 -3.83
C TRP A 206 18.15 7.65 -2.78
N PHE A 207 18.58 7.35 -1.54
CA PHE A 207 18.77 8.36 -0.49
C PHE A 207 19.90 9.35 -0.80
N HIS A 208 20.94 8.94 -1.53
CA HIS A 208 22.03 9.81 -1.95
C HIS A 208 21.62 10.77 -3.09
N ASP A 209 20.93 10.25 -4.10
CA ASP A 209 20.50 11.02 -5.26
C ASP A 209 19.31 11.93 -4.95
N SER A 210 18.45 11.48 -4.04
CA SER A 210 17.38 12.28 -3.47
C SER A 210 17.97 13.33 -2.53
N ARG A 211 18.36 14.52 -3.06
CA ARG A 211 18.56 15.75 -2.27
C ARG A 211 17.27 16.27 -1.60
N ILE A 212 16.39 15.37 -1.17
CA ILE A 212 15.06 15.66 -0.62
C ILE A 212 15.08 15.62 0.92
N GLY A 213 16.21 15.24 1.54
CA GLY A 213 16.38 15.36 2.99
C GLY A 213 16.67 16.78 3.52
N ALA A 214 16.80 17.79 2.66
CA ALA A 214 17.18 19.16 3.07
C ALA A 214 16.17 20.25 2.68
N GLY A 215 14.96 19.89 2.27
CA GLY A 215 13.99 20.87 1.80
C GLY A 215 12.56 20.38 1.82
N ARG A 216 12.02 20.24 3.03
CA ARG A 216 10.64 20.58 3.42
C ARG A 216 10.62 20.77 4.93
#